data_AF-A0A441D5V3-F1
#
_entry.id   AF-A0A441D5V3-F1
#
_cell.length_a   1.000
_cell.length_b   1.000
_cell.length_c   1.000
_cell.angle_alpha   90.00
_cell.angle_beta   90.00
_cell.angle_gamma   90.00
#
_symmetry.space_group_name_H-M   'P 1'
#
loop_
_entity.id
_entity.type
_entity.pdbx_description
1 polymer ?
#
loop_
_entity_poly.entity_id
_entity_poly.type
_entity_poly.pdbx_seq_one_letter_code
_entity_poly.pdbx_strand_id
1 'polypeptide(L)'
;MSEYLMLPLAALPFPNIDPVIVQIGPLAVHWYGVGYIVGILFAWWYAKRLVTNAKLWPDGTVPMKPEDLDDFIVWAAIGVVLGGRTGYVLFYDLPRYIAQPFDILAVWQGGMSFHGGLLGVVLAMTLFSWSRGIRTWSLFDVVAAGVPVGLGLVRVANFINSELWGRPTDVPWAVEFPNGGPFARHPSQLYEALLEGLVLFLVLRFLTHSRLKLKTPRFVGGAFIAGYGLSRIFVEFFREPDQQLGYLLGTSWLTMGMVLSLPMLLAGIWAMATAKPVTQPQPV
;
A
#
# COMPACT_ATOMS: atom_id res chain seq x y z
N MET A 1 21.13 -44.21 12.71
CA MET A 1 21.81 -43.02 13.28
C MET A 1 21.67 -41.78 12.38
N SER A 2 20.64 -41.69 11.51
CA SER A 2 20.40 -40.52 10.63
C SER A 2 19.05 -39.82 10.85
N GLU A 3 18.23 -40.25 11.81
CA GLU A 3 16.95 -39.60 12.12
C GLU A 3 17.08 -38.44 13.13
N TYR A 4 18.20 -38.35 13.86
CA TYR A 4 18.45 -37.28 14.83
C TYR A 4 19.01 -35.98 14.21
N LEU A 5 19.31 -35.97 12.90
CA LEU A 5 19.78 -34.78 12.17
C LEU A 5 18.64 -34.00 11.50
N MET A 6 17.41 -34.51 11.56
CA MET A 6 16.19 -33.79 11.17
C MET A 6 15.51 -33.21 12.42
N LEU A 7 16.29 -32.56 13.29
CA LEU A 7 15.69 -31.60 14.21
C LEU A 7 15.04 -30.54 13.32
N PRO A 8 13.72 -30.27 13.42
CA PRO A 8 13.14 -29.15 12.70
C PRO A 8 13.96 -27.93 13.11
N LEU A 9 14.56 -27.24 12.13
CA LEU A 9 15.20 -25.96 12.37
C LEU A 9 14.17 -25.14 13.16
N ALA A 10 14.54 -24.71 14.38
CA ALA A 10 13.60 -24.16 15.35
C ALA A 10 12.67 -23.14 14.70
N ALA A 11 11.38 -23.48 14.60
CA ALA A 11 10.36 -22.54 14.16
C ALA A 11 10.06 -21.58 15.30
N LEU A 12 9.83 -20.31 14.97
CA LEU A 12 9.47 -19.30 15.94
C LEU A 12 7.98 -19.44 16.26
N PRO A 13 7.59 -19.57 17.55
CA PRO A 13 6.19 -19.51 17.90
C PRO A 13 5.63 -18.13 17.55
N PHE A 14 4.41 -18.09 17.03
CA PHE A 14 3.73 -16.82 16.81
C PHE A 14 3.56 -16.09 18.16
N PRO A 15 3.89 -14.79 18.25
CA PRO A 15 3.79 -14.07 19.50
C PRO A 15 2.32 -13.94 19.92
N ASN A 16 2.06 -14.07 21.23
CA ASN A 16 0.73 -13.91 21.77
C ASN A 16 0.35 -12.41 21.82
N ILE A 17 -0.10 -11.87 20.68
CA ILE A 17 -0.52 -10.48 20.50
C ILE A 17 -2.01 -10.48 20.19
N ASP A 18 -2.80 -9.81 21.02
CA ASP A 18 -4.22 -9.58 20.74
C ASP A 18 -4.38 -8.57 19.59
N PRO A 19 -5.10 -8.91 18.50
CA PRO A 19 -5.44 -7.97 17.43
C PRO A 19 -6.20 -6.72 17.91
N VAL A 20 -6.93 -6.84 19.02
CA VAL A 20 -7.68 -5.76 19.67
C VAL A 20 -6.81 -5.08 20.73
N ILE A 21 -6.56 -3.78 20.55
CA ILE A 21 -5.80 -2.97 21.50
C ILE A 21 -6.65 -2.67 22.74
N VAL A 22 -7.88 -2.22 22.50
CA VAL A 22 -8.82 -1.85 23.55
C VAL A 22 -10.24 -2.04 23.04
N GLN A 23 -11.12 -2.53 23.92
CA GLN A 23 -12.53 -2.72 23.64
C GLN A 23 -13.36 -1.92 24.64
N ILE A 24 -14.19 -1.00 24.14
CA ILE A 24 -15.10 -0.18 24.93
C ILE A 24 -16.52 -0.51 24.48
N GLY A 25 -17.16 -1.45 25.19
CA GLY A 25 -18.47 -1.98 24.80
C GLY A 25 -18.42 -2.64 23.41
N PRO A 26 -19.28 -2.23 22.44
CA PRO A 26 -19.27 -2.77 21.09
C PRO A 26 -18.14 -2.23 20.21
N LEU A 27 -17.42 -1.19 20.65
CA LEU A 27 -16.35 -0.57 19.87
C LEU A 27 -15.01 -1.22 20.20
N ALA A 28 -14.44 -1.94 19.23
CA ALA A 28 -13.12 -2.56 19.32
C ALA A 28 -12.11 -1.80 18.45
N VAL A 29 -11.04 -1.31 19.08
CA VAL A 29 -9.93 -0.64 18.39
C VAL A 29 -8.87 -1.68 18.07
N HIS A 30 -8.60 -1.89 16.79
CA HIS A 30 -7.66 -2.90 16.31
C HIS A 30 -6.32 -2.28 15.89
N TRP A 31 -5.23 -3.04 16.00
CA TRP A 31 -3.92 -2.64 15.47
C TRP A 31 -3.96 -2.26 13.99
N TYR A 32 -4.79 -2.96 13.22
CA TYR A 32 -5.02 -2.68 11.81
C TYR A 32 -5.54 -1.25 11.55
N GLY A 33 -6.54 -0.82 12.32
CA GLY A 33 -7.08 0.54 12.24
C GLY A 33 -6.06 1.60 12.68
N VAL A 34 -5.29 1.32 13.73
CA VAL A 34 -4.22 2.22 14.18
C VAL A 34 -3.12 2.36 13.12
N GLY A 35 -2.72 1.26 12.47
CA GLY A 35 -1.75 1.26 11.37
C GLY A 35 -2.17 2.19 10.23
N TYR A 36 -3.45 2.15 9.84
CA TYR A 36 -3.98 3.09 8.84
C TYR A 36 -3.92 4.54 9.31
N ILE A 37 -4.39 4.84 10.53
CA ILE A 37 -4.40 6.22 11.05
C ILE A 37 -2.97 6.77 11.11
N VAL A 38 -2.04 6.02 11.69
CA VAL A 38 -0.63 6.44 11.77
C VAL A 38 -0.02 6.59 10.39
N GLY A 39 -0.31 5.67 9.46
CA GLY A 39 0.14 5.76 8.08
C GLY A 39 -0.35 7.02 7.35
N ILE A 40 -1.64 7.35 7.50
CA ILE A 40 -2.25 8.55 6.92
C ILE A 40 -1.65 9.82 7.52
N LEU A 41 -1.55 9.88 8.86
CA LEU A 41 -0.96 11.03 9.57
C LEU A 41 0.51 11.23 9.19
N PHE A 42 1.28 10.15 9.06
CA PHE A 42 2.65 10.22 8.59
C PHE A 42 2.74 10.73 7.15
N ALA A 43 1.94 10.17 6.23
CA ALA A 43 1.95 10.57 4.82
C ALA A 43 1.57 12.04 4.66
N TRP A 44 0.57 12.51 5.40
CA TRP A 44 0.17 13.92 5.45
C TRP A 44 1.29 14.82 5.99
N TRP A 45 1.83 14.48 7.17
CA TRP A 45 2.93 15.24 7.77
C TRP A 45 4.15 15.29 6.83
N TYR A 46 4.52 14.15 6.25
CA TYR A 46 5.67 14.06 5.36
C TYR A 46 5.45 14.83 4.06
N ALA A 47 4.25 14.77 3.48
CA ALA A 47 3.87 15.58 2.32
C ALA A 47 4.05 17.08 2.60
N LYS A 48 3.59 17.57 3.76
CA LYS A 48 3.78 18.99 4.16
C LYS A 48 5.27 19.33 4.30
N ARG A 49 6.07 18.41 4.86
CA ARG A 49 7.54 18.59 4.96
C ARG A 49 8.23 18.63 3.60
N LEU A 50 7.77 17.85 2.63
CA LEU A 50 8.30 17.90 1.26
C LEU A 50 7.93 19.21 0.57
N VAL A 51 6.65 19.60 0.63
CA VAL A 51 6.16 20.83 -0.02
C VAL A 51 6.81 22.09 0.56
N THR A 52 6.94 22.18 1.88
CA THR A 52 7.55 23.36 2.54
C THR A 52 9.07 23.45 2.39
N ASN A 53 9.74 22.40 1.92
CA ASN A 53 11.18 22.43 1.67
C ASN A 53 11.49 22.92 0.25
N ALA A 54 11.62 24.23 0.09
CA ALA A 54 11.88 24.89 -1.19
C ALA A 54 13.05 24.30 -1.99
N LYS A 55 14.10 23.76 -1.34
CA LYS A 55 15.27 23.17 -2.01
C LYS A 55 14.93 21.97 -2.89
N LEU A 56 13.84 21.27 -2.56
CA LEU A 56 13.38 20.08 -3.28
C LEU A 56 12.68 20.44 -4.60
N TRP A 57 12.33 21.70 -4.81
CA TRP A 57 11.51 22.15 -5.93
C TRP A 57 12.30 23.01 -6.94
N PRO A 58 11.85 23.06 -8.21
CA PRO A 58 12.46 23.92 -9.23
C PRO A 58 12.42 25.39 -8.78
N ASP A 59 13.57 26.06 -8.85
CA ASP A 59 13.74 27.48 -8.50
C ASP A 59 13.20 27.89 -7.12
N GLY A 60 13.08 26.94 -6.19
CA GLY A 60 12.50 27.19 -4.87
C GLY A 60 10.98 27.39 -4.86
N THR A 61 10.30 27.23 -6.01
CA THR A 61 8.86 27.45 -6.13
C THR A 61 8.09 26.21 -5.68
N VAL A 62 7.31 26.35 -4.61
CA VAL A 62 6.50 25.25 -4.07
C VAL A 62 5.36 24.88 -5.04
N PRO A 63 5.00 23.59 -5.15
CA PRO A 63 4.04 23.10 -6.16
C PRO A 63 2.57 23.26 -5.75
N MET A 64 2.31 23.50 -4.47
CA MET A 64 1.00 23.66 -3.85
C MET A 64 1.17 24.31 -2.48
N LYS A 65 0.08 24.81 -1.89
CA LYS A 65 0.10 25.34 -0.52
C LYS A 65 0.07 24.19 0.49
N PRO A 66 0.69 24.30 1.66
CA PRO A 66 0.61 23.26 2.69
C PRO A 66 -0.82 22.95 3.15
N GLU A 67 -1.73 23.94 3.09
CA GLU A 67 -3.14 23.80 3.45
C GLU A 67 -3.91 22.98 2.41
N ASP A 68 -3.47 22.95 1.15
CA ASP A 68 -4.05 22.07 0.13
C ASP A 68 -3.91 20.60 0.53
N LEU A 69 -2.86 20.24 1.27
CA LEU A 69 -2.67 18.87 1.79
C LEU A 69 -3.60 18.54 2.95
N ASP A 70 -4.03 19.55 3.73
CA ASP A 70 -5.01 19.38 4.80
C ASP A 70 -6.39 19.06 4.19
N ASP A 71 -6.80 19.85 3.19
CA ASP A 71 -8.03 19.62 2.42
C ASP A 71 -8.00 18.28 1.65
N PHE A 72 -6.84 17.93 1.10
CA PHE A 72 -6.68 16.72 0.29
C PHE A 72 -6.92 15.44 1.09
N ILE A 73 -6.67 15.39 2.40
CA ILE A 73 -6.97 14.20 3.23
C ILE A 73 -8.44 13.80 3.09
N VAL A 74 -9.35 14.79 3.12
CA VAL A 74 -10.79 14.55 3.01
C VAL A 74 -11.14 14.02 1.62
N TRP A 75 -10.57 14.60 0.57
CA TRP A 75 -10.72 14.12 -0.81
C TRP A 75 -10.22 12.69 -0.98
N ALA A 76 -9.06 12.37 -0.41
CA ALA A 76 -8.49 11.03 -0.46
C ALA A 76 -9.37 10.01 0.28
N ALA A 77 -9.86 10.36 1.48
CA ALA A 77 -10.76 9.50 2.25
C ALA A 77 -12.07 9.22 1.50
N ILE A 78 -12.69 10.26 0.93
CA ILE A 78 -13.90 10.13 0.10
C ILE A 78 -13.61 9.26 -1.13
N GLY A 79 -12.49 9.50 -1.83
CA GLY A 79 -12.08 8.74 -3.00
C GLY A 79 -11.92 7.25 -2.69
N VAL A 80 -11.21 6.90 -1.62
CA VAL A 80 -11.01 5.51 -1.20
C VAL A 80 -12.34 4.85 -0.82
N VAL A 81 -13.17 5.51 -0.03
CA VAL A 81 -14.44 4.93 0.45
C VAL A 81 -15.44 4.77 -0.70
N LEU A 82 -15.69 5.84 -1.47
CA LEU A 82 -16.63 5.78 -2.59
C LEU A 82 -16.15 4.85 -3.69
N GLY A 83 -14.87 4.94 -4.07
CA GLY A 83 -14.28 4.07 -5.08
C GLY A 83 -14.31 2.62 -4.65
N GLY A 84 -13.88 2.33 -3.41
CA GLY A 84 -13.86 0.97 -2.88
C GLY A 84 -15.24 0.36 -2.78
N ARG A 85 -16.23 1.14 -2.33
CA ARG A 85 -17.61 0.68 -2.24
C ARG A 85 -18.22 0.45 -3.62
N THR A 86 -18.05 1.41 -4.53
CA THR A 86 -18.56 1.31 -5.91
C THR A 86 -17.94 0.11 -6.63
N GLY A 87 -16.63 -0.10 -6.50
CA GLY A 87 -15.96 -1.26 -7.08
C GLY A 87 -16.47 -2.59 -6.50
N TYR A 88 -16.75 -2.65 -5.20
CA TYR A 88 -17.33 -3.86 -4.61
C TYR A 88 -18.74 -4.14 -5.15
N VAL A 89 -19.60 -3.12 -5.12
CA VAL A 89 -20.98 -3.21 -5.59
C VAL A 89 -21.04 -3.68 -7.04
N LEU A 90 -20.26 -3.06 -7.93
CA LEU A 90 -20.34 -3.33 -9.37
C LEU A 90 -19.72 -4.68 -9.75
N PHE A 91 -18.62 -5.07 -9.13
CA PHE A 91 -17.81 -6.20 -9.60
C PHE A 91 -17.94 -7.48 -8.77
N TYR A 92 -18.45 -7.40 -7.53
CA TYR A 92 -18.49 -8.55 -6.61
C TYR A 92 -19.91 -8.98 -6.24
N ASP A 93 -20.87 -8.05 -6.08
CA ASP A 93 -22.19 -8.42 -5.56
C ASP A 93 -23.33 -7.52 -6.07
N LEU A 94 -23.29 -7.18 -7.36
CA LEU A 94 -24.28 -6.30 -8.00
C LEU A 94 -25.74 -6.76 -7.78
N PRO A 95 -26.09 -8.07 -7.90
CA PRO A 95 -27.48 -8.51 -7.70
C PRO A 95 -28.05 -8.17 -6.31
N ARG A 96 -27.24 -8.29 -5.25
CA ARG A 96 -27.66 -7.93 -3.88
C ARG A 96 -28.04 -6.46 -3.77
N TYR A 97 -27.23 -5.56 -4.32
CA TYR A 97 -27.44 -4.12 -4.22
C TYR A 97 -28.55 -3.60 -5.14
N ILE A 98 -28.84 -4.31 -6.24
CA ILE A 98 -30.06 -4.05 -7.02
C ILE A 98 -31.30 -4.41 -6.20
N ALA A 99 -31.27 -5.53 -5.47
CA ALA A 99 -32.38 -5.96 -4.61
C ALA A 99 -32.56 -5.07 -3.38
N GLN A 100 -31.47 -4.56 -2.79
CA GLN A 100 -31.48 -3.72 -1.58
C GLN A 100 -30.54 -2.50 -1.75
N PRO A 101 -30.96 -1.43 -2.45
CA PRO A 101 -30.08 -0.31 -2.80
C PRO A 101 -29.49 0.45 -1.60
N PHE A 102 -30.19 0.51 -0.47
CA PHE A 102 -29.69 1.19 0.73
C PHE A 102 -28.49 0.50 1.36
N ASP A 103 -28.27 -0.79 1.07
CA ASP A 103 -27.10 -1.51 1.56
C ASP A 103 -25.80 -0.91 1.01
N ILE A 104 -25.84 -0.18 -0.10
CA ILE A 104 -24.66 0.52 -0.65
C ILE A 104 -24.02 1.44 0.40
N LEU A 105 -24.81 2.07 1.28
CA LEU A 105 -24.32 2.98 2.32
C LEU A 105 -23.75 2.26 3.56
N ALA A 106 -24.08 0.98 3.73
CA ALA A 106 -23.71 0.18 4.90
C ALA A 106 -22.26 -0.32 4.85
N VAL A 107 -21.30 0.60 4.72
CA VAL A 107 -19.86 0.30 4.64
C VAL A 107 -19.30 -0.40 5.88
N TRP A 108 -19.98 -0.28 7.03
CA TRP A 108 -19.62 -0.99 8.26
C TRP A 108 -19.88 -2.49 8.22
N GLN A 109 -20.67 -2.98 7.24
CA GLN A 109 -20.83 -4.42 7.00
C GLN A 109 -19.70 -5.01 6.13
N GLY A 110 -18.66 -4.22 5.84
CA GLY A 110 -17.60 -4.59 4.92
C GLY A 110 -18.02 -4.45 3.45
N GLY A 111 -17.35 -5.20 2.57
CA GLY A 111 -17.58 -5.12 1.13
C GLY A 111 -16.91 -3.90 0.50
N MET A 112 -15.58 -3.91 0.49
CA MET A 112 -14.75 -2.86 -0.11
C MET A 112 -13.81 -3.48 -1.14
N SER A 113 -13.76 -2.91 -2.34
CA SER A 113 -12.83 -3.31 -3.39
C SER A 113 -11.52 -2.52 -3.28
N PHE A 114 -10.40 -3.23 -3.21
CA PHE A 114 -9.08 -2.60 -3.24
C PHE A 114 -8.87 -1.80 -4.55
N HIS A 115 -9.15 -2.41 -5.70
CA HIS A 115 -8.99 -1.77 -7.01
C HIS A 115 -9.93 -0.57 -7.16
N GLY A 116 -11.16 -0.69 -6.66
CA GLY A 116 -12.10 0.43 -6.61
C GLY A 116 -11.56 1.59 -5.78
N GLY A 117 -11.01 1.31 -4.60
CA GLY A 117 -10.42 2.32 -3.72
C GLY A 117 -9.21 3.01 -4.35
N LEU A 118 -8.34 2.24 -5.02
CA LEU A 118 -7.18 2.77 -5.76
C LEU A 118 -7.60 3.71 -6.90
N LEU A 119 -8.55 3.29 -7.74
CA LEU A 119 -9.08 4.14 -8.81
C LEU A 119 -9.76 5.40 -8.25
N GLY A 120 -10.52 5.24 -7.16
CA GLY A 120 -11.18 6.33 -6.48
C GLY A 120 -10.20 7.38 -5.94
N VAL A 121 -9.09 6.97 -5.32
CA VAL A 121 -8.08 7.93 -4.84
C VAL A 121 -7.30 8.58 -5.98
N VAL A 122 -6.96 7.85 -7.05
CA VAL A 122 -6.32 8.45 -8.24
C VAL A 122 -7.22 9.50 -8.89
N LEU A 123 -8.53 9.20 -9.00
CA LEU A 123 -9.52 10.15 -9.49
C LEU A 123 -9.64 11.37 -8.56
N ALA A 124 -9.72 11.16 -7.24
CA ALA A 124 -9.78 12.24 -6.26
C ALA A 124 -8.55 13.15 -6.33
N MET A 125 -7.34 12.60 -6.43
CA MET A 125 -6.10 13.37 -6.62
C MET A 125 -6.13 14.18 -7.92
N THR A 126 -6.61 13.57 -9.00
CA THR A 126 -6.70 14.22 -10.31
C THR A 126 -7.66 15.41 -10.26
N LEU A 127 -8.89 15.19 -9.81
CA LEU A 127 -9.92 16.23 -9.69
C LEU A 127 -9.52 17.32 -8.70
N PHE A 128 -8.95 16.95 -7.55
CA PHE A 128 -8.46 17.91 -6.56
C PHE A 128 -7.38 18.80 -7.18
N SER A 129 -6.38 18.20 -7.85
CA SER A 129 -5.30 18.95 -8.46
C SER A 129 -5.80 19.94 -9.52
N TRP A 130 -6.78 19.54 -10.33
CA TRP A 130 -7.40 20.42 -11.33
C TRP A 130 -8.18 21.56 -10.68
N SER A 131 -8.95 21.28 -9.63
CA SER A 131 -9.74 22.30 -8.91
C SER A 131 -8.87 23.37 -8.24
N ARG A 132 -7.60 23.03 -7.94
CA ARG A 132 -6.63 23.91 -7.27
C ARG A 132 -5.57 24.48 -8.23
N GLY A 133 -5.59 24.14 -9.51
CA GLY A 133 -4.53 24.52 -10.45
C GLY A 133 -3.17 23.88 -10.16
N ILE A 134 -3.14 22.81 -9.36
CA ILE A 134 -1.93 22.07 -9.01
C ILE A 134 -1.57 21.13 -10.16
N ARG A 135 -0.29 21.05 -10.51
CA ARG A 135 0.20 20.03 -11.44
C ARG A 135 -0.04 18.64 -10.87
N THR A 136 -0.95 17.86 -11.46
CA THR A 136 -1.38 16.53 -10.99
C THR A 136 -0.21 15.61 -10.66
N TRP A 137 0.81 15.54 -11.54
CA TRP A 137 1.99 14.70 -11.32
C TRP A 137 2.83 15.12 -10.10
N SER A 138 2.85 16.41 -9.75
CA SER A 138 3.52 16.88 -8.54
C SER A 138 2.77 16.44 -7.29
N LEU A 139 1.43 16.47 -7.28
CA LEU A 139 0.63 15.91 -6.20
C LEU A 139 0.86 14.40 -6.05
N PHE A 140 0.90 13.68 -7.17
CA PHE A 140 1.16 12.23 -7.18
C PHE A 140 2.53 11.92 -6.57
N ASP A 141 3.58 12.63 -6.98
CA ASP A 141 4.93 12.47 -6.46
C ASP A 141 5.03 12.74 -4.94
N VAL A 142 4.36 13.81 -4.46
CA VAL A 142 4.35 14.18 -3.04
C VAL A 142 3.67 13.11 -2.19
N VAL A 143 2.47 12.68 -2.59
CA VAL A 143 1.70 11.69 -1.85
C VAL A 143 2.41 10.34 -1.87
N ALA A 144 2.85 9.88 -3.05
CA ALA A 144 3.53 8.60 -3.22
C ALA A 144 4.81 8.47 -2.37
N ALA A 145 5.52 9.56 -2.11
CA ALA A 145 6.73 9.55 -1.29
C ALA A 145 6.49 9.15 0.19
N GLY A 146 5.27 9.36 0.71
CA GLY A 146 4.89 9.02 2.09
C GLY A 146 4.14 7.69 2.25
N VAL A 147 3.47 7.23 1.19
CA VAL A 147 2.62 6.02 1.19
C VAL A 147 3.30 4.75 1.73
N PRO A 148 4.58 4.44 1.40
CA PRO A 148 5.22 3.20 1.85
C PRO A 148 5.14 2.98 3.37
N VAL A 149 5.25 4.02 4.19
CA VAL A 149 5.17 3.85 5.66
C VAL A 149 3.82 3.29 6.09
N GLY A 150 2.72 3.79 5.50
CA GLY A 150 1.39 3.23 5.74
C GLY A 150 1.27 1.78 5.29
N LEU A 151 1.80 1.44 4.09
CA LEU A 151 1.84 0.05 3.62
C LEU A 151 2.57 -0.85 4.62
N GLY A 152 3.76 -0.45 5.07
CA GLY A 152 4.55 -1.21 6.02
C GLY A 152 3.84 -1.47 7.35
N LEU A 153 3.20 -0.44 7.90
CA LEU A 153 2.43 -0.55 9.16
C LEU A 153 1.24 -1.50 9.03
N VAL A 154 0.51 -1.43 7.91
CA VAL A 154 -0.62 -2.32 7.64
C VAL A 154 -0.14 -3.77 7.48
N ARG A 155 1.03 -3.99 6.86
CA ARG A 155 1.63 -5.33 6.77
C ARG A 155 2.06 -5.91 8.11
N VAL A 156 2.58 -5.06 9.01
CA VAL A 156 2.83 -5.47 10.41
C VAL A 156 1.51 -5.83 11.10
N ALA A 157 0.44 -5.08 10.87
CA ALA A 157 -0.86 -5.43 11.41
C ALA A 157 -1.43 -6.74 10.82
N ASN A 158 -1.20 -7.04 9.54
CA ASN A 158 -1.54 -8.36 8.97
C ASN A 158 -0.79 -9.49 9.67
N PHE A 159 0.48 -9.27 10.05
CA PHE A 159 1.22 -10.23 10.86
C PHE A 159 0.56 -10.41 12.23
N ILE A 160 0.23 -9.32 12.95
CA ILE A 160 -0.46 -9.38 14.25
C ILE A 160 -1.80 -10.11 14.16
N ASN A 161 -2.55 -9.92 13.08
CA ASN A 161 -3.83 -10.60 12.81
C ASN A 161 -3.66 -12.07 12.41
N SER A 162 -2.43 -12.57 12.24
CA SER A 162 -2.14 -13.90 11.71
C SER A 162 -2.81 -14.15 10.35
N GLU A 163 -2.75 -13.19 9.43
CA GLU A 163 -3.36 -13.30 8.09
C GLU A 163 -2.35 -13.06 6.97
N LEU A 164 -2.58 -13.62 5.78
CA LEU A 164 -1.73 -13.45 4.59
C LEU A 164 -0.29 -13.96 4.76
N TRP A 165 -0.11 -15.02 5.56
CA TRP A 165 1.17 -15.70 5.75
C TRP A 165 1.65 -16.41 4.48
N GLY A 166 2.92 -16.82 4.51
CA GLY A 166 3.60 -17.41 3.37
C GLY A 166 3.47 -18.92 3.25
N ARG A 167 4.18 -19.46 2.28
CA ARG A 167 4.27 -20.90 2.02
C ARG A 167 4.97 -21.63 3.19
N PRO A 168 4.72 -22.94 3.36
CA PRO A 168 5.48 -23.76 4.30
C PRO A 168 6.97 -23.71 3.99
N THR A 169 7.80 -23.67 5.03
CA THR A 169 9.25 -23.51 4.89
C THR A 169 9.97 -24.01 6.13
N ASP A 170 11.28 -24.24 6.00
CA ASP A 170 12.21 -24.72 7.02
C ASP A 170 13.31 -23.69 7.35
N VAL A 171 13.20 -22.45 6.85
CA VAL A 171 14.16 -21.37 7.17
C VAL A 171 14.17 -21.05 8.68
N PRO A 172 15.30 -20.59 9.25
CA PRO A 172 15.44 -20.41 10.70
C PRO A 172 14.57 -19.30 11.31
N TRP A 173 13.86 -18.53 10.49
CA TRP A 173 12.90 -17.49 10.91
C TRP A 173 11.46 -17.83 10.50
N ALA A 174 11.18 -19.08 10.16
CA ALA A 174 9.82 -19.56 9.91
C ALA A 174 8.97 -19.38 11.18
N VAL A 175 7.68 -19.05 11.00
CA VAL A 175 6.76 -18.78 12.10
C VAL A 175 5.60 -19.78 12.09
N GLU A 176 5.24 -20.29 13.27
CA GLU A 176 4.07 -21.16 13.47
C GLU A 176 2.81 -20.31 13.72
N PHE A 177 2.09 -20.00 12.65
CA PHE A 177 0.86 -19.19 12.74
C PHE A 177 -0.32 -19.99 13.33
N PRO A 178 -1.12 -19.42 14.27
CA PRO A 178 -2.24 -20.11 14.90
C PRO A 178 -3.29 -20.69 13.93
N ASN A 179 -3.50 -20.03 12.80
CA ASN A 179 -4.40 -20.44 11.72
C ASN A 179 -3.65 -20.91 10.46
N GLY A 180 -2.33 -21.15 10.57
CA GLY A 180 -1.44 -21.53 9.47
C GLY A 180 -1.45 -23.02 9.11
N GLY A 181 -2.12 -23.85 9.91
CA GLY A 181 -2.02 -25.31 9.82
C GLY A 181 -0.79 -25.85 10.57
N PRO A 182 -0.40 -27.11 10.33
CA PRO A 182 0.60 -27.80 11.15
C PRO A 182 2.05 -27.46 10.80
N PHE A 183 2.28 -26.57 9.83
CA PHE A 183 3.61 -26.29 9.29
C PHE A 183 4.04 -24.86 9.58
N ALA A 184 5.33 -24.68 9.89
CA ALA A 184 5.95 -23.37 9.96
C ALA A 184 6.00 -22.72 8.56
N ARG A 185 5.83 -21.40 8.53
CA ARG A 185 5.64 -20.64 7.28
C ARG A 185 6.51 -19.41 7.23
N HIS A 186 6.76 -18.94 6.01
CA HIS A 186 7.36 -17.62 5.84
C HIS A 186 6.43 -16.55 6.44
N PRO A 187 6.93 -15.64 7.29
CA PRO A 187 6.18 -14.46 7.69
C PRO A 187 6.22 -13.41 6.56
N SER A 188 5.61 -13.74 5.41
CA SER A 188 5.66 -12.92 4.19
C SER A 188 5.18 -11.49 4.41
N GLN A 189 4.26 -11.27 5.35
CA GLN A 189 3.80 -9.94 5.75
C GLN A 189 4.97 -9.07 6.23
N LEU A 190 5.93 -9.64 6.96
CA LEU A 190 7.12 -8.89 7.40
C LEU A 190 8.09 -8.61 6.25
N TYR A 191 8.12 -9.47 5.22
CA TYR A 191 8.89 -9.20 4.00
C TYR A 191 8.26 -8.05 3.21
N GLU A 192 6.93 -8.04 3.09
CA GLU A 192 6.18 -6.92 2.51
C GLU A 192 6.40 -5.64 3.31
N ALA A 193 6.31 -5.70 4.65
CA ALA A 193 6.54 -4.56 5.52
C ALA A 193 7.94 -3.95 5.35
N LEU A 194 8.94 -4.81 5.20
CA LEU A 194 10.31 -4.41 4.95
C LEU A 194 10.48 -3.81 3.55
N LEU A 195 10.05 -4.52 2.49
CA LEU A 195 10.32 -4.13 1.12
C LEU A 195 9.39 -3.03 0.61
N GLU A 196 8.07 -3.23 0.70
CA GLU A 196 7.05 -2.29 0.26
C GLU A 196 6.93 -1.09 1.21
N GLY A 197 7.33 -1.26 2.48
CA GLY A 197 7.33 -0.22 3.48
C GLY A 197 8.67 0.49 3.66
N LEU A 198 9.54 -0.08 4.49
CA LEU A 198 10.76 0.59 4.94
C LEU A 198 11.76 0.85 3.80
N VAL A 199 12.12 -0.17 3.03
CA VAL A 199 13.10 -0.07 1.93
C VAL A 199 12.58 0.88 0.86
N LEU A 200 11.33 0.72 0.41
CA LEU A 200 10.74 1.61 -0.58
C LEU A 200 10.69 3.06 -0.08
N PHE A 201 10.31 3.31 1.19
CA PHE A 201 10.38 4.65 1.78
C PHE A 201 11.80 5.23 1.72
N LEU A 202 12.82 4.47 2.11
CA LEU A 202 14.21 4.93 2.09
C LEU A 202 14.70 5.25 0.67
N VAL A 203 14.31 4.43 -0.32
CA VAL A 203 14.60 4.68 -1.73
C VAL A 203 13.94 5.97 -2.20
N LEU A 204 12.65 6.16 -1.93
CA LEU A 204 11.94 7.40 -2.31
C LEU A 204 12.49 8.62 -1.56
N ARG A 205 12.85 8.47 -0.28
CA ARG A 205 13.49 9.53 0.49
C ARG A 205 14.85 9.92 -0.11
N PHE A 206 15.66 8.95 -0.51
CA PHE A 206 16.91 9.20 -1.22
C PHE A 206 16.67 9.92 -2.57
N LEU A 207 15.69 9.47 -3.35
CA LEU A 207 15.33 10.09 -4.63
C LEU A 207 14.84 11.54 -4.45
N THR A 208 14.02 11.80 -3.44
CA THR A 208 13.49 13.14 -3.15
C THR A 208 14.57 14.08 -2.60
N HIS A 209 15.37 13.65 -1.62
CA HIS A 209 16.29 14.54 -0.89
C HIS A 209 17.71 14.59 -1.44
N SER A 210 18.25 13.45 -1.90
CA SER A 210 19.63 13.37 -2.39
C SER A 210 19.71 13.53 -3.91
N ARG A 211 18.71 13.02 -4.64
CA ARG A 211 18.65 13.13 -6.11
C ARG A 211 17.71 14.23 -6.61
N LEU A 212 17.03 14.95 -5.71
CA LEU A 212 16.14 16.08 -6.01
C LEU A 212 15.11 15.78 -7.09
N LYS A 213 14.58 14.55 -7.11
CA LYS A 213 13.67 14.08 -8.18
C LYS A 213 12.27 14.68 -8.15
N LEU A 214 11.93 15.43 -7.10
CA LEU A 214 10.72 16.27 -7.09
C LEU A 214 10.78 17.43 -8.10
N LYS A 215 11.98 17.77 -8.60
CA LYS A 215 12.16 18.73 -9.72
C LYS A 215 11.80 18.15 -11.09
N THR A 216 11.54 16.85 -11.15
CA THR A 216 11.12 16.11 -12.35
C THR A 216 9.78 15.43 -12.05
N PRO A 217 8.65 16.18 -12.10
CA PRO A 217 7.33 15.64 -11.81
C PRO A 217 7.07 14.35 -12.58
N ARG A 218 6.34 13.41 -11.95
CA ARG A 218 6.07 12.04 -12.40
C ARG A 218 7.14 11.02 -11.97
N PHE A 219 8.37 11.46 -11.68
CA PHE A 219 9.46 10.51 -11.42
C PHE A 219 9.28 9.77 -10.10
N VAL A 220 8.94 10.47 -9.01
CA VAL A 220 8.87 9.86 -7.66
C VAL A 220 7.66 8.95 -7.54
N GLY A 221 6.49 9.34 -8.08
CA GLY A 221 5.31 8.50 -8.18
C GLY A 221 5.56 7.29 -9.09
N GLY A 222 6.25 7.47 -10.21
CA GLY A 222 6.69 6.35 -11.06
C GLY A 222 7.61 5.38 -10.33
N ALA A 223 8.58 5.90 -9.56
CA ALA A 223 9.48 5.09 -8.75
C ALA A 223 8.75 4.33 -7.64
N PHE A 224 7.74 4.95 -7.02
CA PHE A 224 6.88 4.28 -6.05
C PHE A 224 6.14 3.11 -6.68
N ILE A 225 5.45 3.34 -7.81
CA ILE A 225 4.65 2.28 -8.48
C ILE A 225 5.56 1.15 -8.95
N ALA A 226 6.71 1.48 -9.58
CA ALA A 226 7.67 0.49 -10.02
C ALA A 226 8.29 -0.29 -8.86
N GLY A 227 8.70 0.41 -7.80
CA GLY A 227 9.28 -0.19 -6.60
C GLY A 227 8.30 -1.12 -5.90
N TYR A 228 7.06 -0.68 -5.71
CA TYR A 228 5.99 -1.51 -5.15
C TYR A 228 5.74 -2.76 -6.00
N GLY A 229 5.58 -2.61 -7.32
CA GLY A 229 5.34 -3.75 -8.22
C GLY A 229 6.49 -4.76 -8.20
N LEU A 230 7.74 -4.28 -8.17
CA LEU A 230 8.92 -5.13 -8.07
C LEU A 230 8.99 -5.86 -6.72
N SER A 231 8.79 -5.14 -5.62
CA SER A 231 8.74 -5.73 -4.27
C SER A 231 7.64 -6.78 -4.17
N ARG A 232 6.45 -6.50 -4.73
CA ARG A 232 5.31 -7.41 -4.69
C ARG A 232 5.58 -8.69 -5.48
N ILE A 233 6.12 -8.58 -6.70
CA ILE A 233 6.52 -9.75 -7.50
C ILE A 233 7.54 -10.60 -6.74
N PHE A 234 8.52 -9.97 -6.11
CA PHE A 234 9.54 -10.68 -5.33
C PHE A 234 8.93 -11.41 -4.12
N VAL A 235 8.09 -10.75 -3.32
CA VAL A 235 7.50 -11.37 -2.12
C VAL A 235 6.49 -12.47 -2.46
N GLU A 236 5.85 -12.41 -3.63
CA GLU A 236 4.96 -13.46 -4.12
C GLU A 236 5.66 -14.81 -4.32
N PHE A 237 6.99 -14.89 -4.39
CA PHE A 237 7.75 -16.16 -4.34
C PHE A 237 7.81 -16.79 -2.95
N PHE A 238 7.44 -16.06 -1.89
CA PHE A 238 7.36 -16.57 -0.52
C PHE A 238 5.92 -16.66 0.00
N ARG A 239 5.00 -15.88 -0.58
CA ARG A 239 3.60 -15.77 -0.14
C ARG A 239 2.73 -16.95 -0.57
N GLU A 240 1.87 -17.47 0.31
CA GLU A 240 0.87 -18.45 -0.12
C GLU A 240 -0.20 -17.75 -1.00
N PRO A 241 -0.55 -18.28 -2.19
CA PRO A 241 -1.60 -17.70 -3.00
C PRO A 241 -2.95 -17.78 -2.28
N ASP A 242 -3.85 -16.82 -2.58
CA ASP A 242 -5.17 -16.80 -1.97
C ASP A 242 -5.94 -18.08 -2.34
N GLN A 243 -6.52 -18.75 -1.34
CA GLN A 243 -7.12 -20.10 -1.50
C GLN A 243 -8.13 -20.22 -2.65
N GLN A 244 -8.87 -19.15 -2.89
CA GLN A 244 -9.91 -19.05 -3.93
C GLN A 244 -9.36 -18.96 -5.36
N LEU A 245 -8.11 -18.51 -5.54
CA LEU A 245 -7.47 -18.41 -6.84
C LEU A 245 -6.40 -19.49 -7.06
N GLY A 246 -5.67 -19.83 -6.00
CA GLY A 246 -4.50 -20.71 -6.08
C GLY A 246 -3.44 -20.17 -7.04
N TYR A 247 -2.65 -21.08 -7.62
CA TYR A 247 -1.74 -20.74 -8.70
C TYR A 247 -2.46 -20.67 -10.04
N LEU A 248 -2.03 -19.73 -10.87
CA LEU A 248 -2.66 -19.46 -12.15
C LEU A 248 -2.05 -20.32 -13.27
N LEU A 249 -2.85 -20.53 -14.32
CA LEU A 249 -2.45 -21.20 -15.57
C LEU A 249 -1.87 -22.61 -15.39
N GLY A 250 -2.25 -23.32 -14.32
CA GLY A 250 -1.71 -24.65 -14.01
C GLY A 250 -0.22 -24.64 -13.63
N THR A 251 0.33 -23.47 -13.30
CA THR A 251 1.71 -23.33 -12.84
C THR A 251 1.83 -23.58 -11.33
N SER A 252 3.06 -23.67 -10.82
CA SER A 252 3.37 -23.78 -9.39
C SER A 252 4.05 -22.52 -8.81
N TRP A 253 4.05 -21.41 -9.56
CA TRP A 253 4.79 -20.20 -9.19
C TRP A 253 4.04 -18.91 -9.49
N LEU A 254 3.19 -18.88 -10.53
CA LEU A 254 2.49 -17.66 -10.94
C LEU A 254 1.27 -17.42 -10.05
N THR A 255 1.25 -16.27 -9.38
CA THR A 255 0.13 -15.84 -8.53
C THR A 255 -0.57 -14.62 -9.12
N MET A 256 -1.80 -14.36 -8.67
CA MET A 256 -2.54 -13.16 -9.07
C MET A 256 -1.80 -11.87 -8.68
N GLY A 257 -1.10 -11.87 -7.54
CA GLY A 257 -0.29 -10.73 -7.11
C GLY A 257 0.82 -10.38 -8.12
N MET A 258 1.48 -11.39 -8.71
CA MET A 258 2.48 -11.16 -9.76
C MET A 258 1.85 -10.55 -11.02
N VAL A 259 0.71 -11.09 -11.46
CA VAL A 259 -0.01 -10.64 -12.66
C VAL A 259 -0.46 -9.18 -12.51
N LEU A 260 -1.01 -8.80 -11.36
CA LEU A 260 -1.45 -7.43 -11.10
C LEU A 260 -0.29 -6.44 -10.92
N SER A 261 0.85 -6.93 -10.43
CA SER A 261 2.03 -6.10 -10.19
C SER A 261 2.82 -5.79 -11.46
N LEU A 262 2.75 -6.65 -12.48
CA LEU A 262 3.50 -6.45 -13.73
C LEU A 262 3.04 -5.18 -14.49
N PRO A 263 1.73 -4.92 -14.71
CA PRO A 263 1.28 -3.64 -15.28
C PRO A 263 1.70 -2.43 -14.46
N MET A 264 1.69 -2.53 -13.13
CA MET A 264 2.17 -1.47 -12.25
C MET A 264 3.65 -1.19 -12.49
N LEU A 265 4.49 -2.24 -12.50
CA LEU A 265 5.92 -2.12 -12.75
C LEU A 265 6.20 -1.41 -14.09
N LEU A 266 5.51 -1.83 -15.16
CA LEU A 266 5.64 -1.22 -16.49
C LEU A 266 5.19 0.24 -16.50
N ALA A 267 4.05 0.55 -15.87
CA ALA A 267 3.55 1.92 -15.76
C ALA A 267 4.50 2.82 -14.96
N GLY A 268 5.09 2.31 -13.89
CA GLY A 268 6.08 3.02 -13.08
C GLY A 268 7.38 3.29 -13.85
N ILE A 269 7.88 2.31 -14.60
CA ILE A 269 9.04 2.47 -15.48
C ILE A 269 8.76 3.52 -16.55
N TRP A 270 7.61 3.44 -17.22
CA TRP A 270 7.18 4.43 -18.21
C TRP A 270 7.08 5.84 -17.60
N ALA A 271 6.50 5.96 -16.40
CA ALA A 271 6.36 7.22 -15.69
C ALA A 271 7.74 7.85 -15.39
N MET A 272 8.71 7.06 -14.93
CA MET A 272 10.09 7.52 -14.71
C MET A 272 10.80 7.89 -16.01
N ALA A 273 10.69 7.06 -17.05
CA ALA A 273 11.37 7.25 -18.33
C ALA A 273 10.87 8.49 -19.09
N THR A 274 9.59 8.85 -18.91
CA THR A 274 8.97 10.01 -19.55
C THR A 274 8.96 11.27 -18.68
N ALA A 275 9.48 11.21 -17.46
CA ALA A 275 9.55 12.37 -16.57
C ALA A 275 10.53 13.40 -17.13
N LYS A 276 10.11 14.67 -17.15
CA LYS A 276 10.93 15.79 -17.65
C LYS A 276 11.10 16.85 -16.57
N PRO A 277 12.27 17.52 -16.50
CA PRO A 277 12.44 18.68 -15.64
C PRO A 277 11.41 19.76 -15.96
N VAL A 278 10.97 20.47 -14.93
CA VAL A 278 10.11 21.64 -15.10
C VAL A 278 10.97 22.79 -15.61
N THR A 279 10.70 23.27 -16.83
CA THR A 279 11.40 24.42 -17.43
C THR A 279 10.78 25.77 -17.07
N GLN A 280 9.51 25.79 -16.62
CA GLN A 280 8.85 26.97 -16.05
C GLN A 280 7.99 26.55 -14.85
N PRO A 281 8.30 27.04 -13.63
CA PRO A 281 7.44 26.83 -12.47
C PRO A 281 6.05 27.39 -12.77
N GLN A 282 5.00 26.63 -12.44
CA GLN A 282 3.66 27.22 -12.32
C GLN A 282 3.58 27.82 -10.92
N PRO A 283 3.54 29.15 -10.77
CA PRO A 283 3.36 29.75 -9.45
C PRO A 283 1.98 29.37 -8.91
N VAL A 284 1.93 29.18 -7.58
CA VAL A 284 0.71 28.95 -6.79
C VAL A 284 0.23 30.26 -6.20
#